data_AF-A0A3S0U9W7-F1
#
_entry.id   AF-A0A3S0U9W7-F1
#
_cell.length_a   1.000
_cell.length_b   1.000
_cell.length_c   1.000
_cell.angle_alpha   90.00
_cell.angle_beta   90.00
_cell.angle_gamma   90.00
#
_symmetry.space_group_name_H-M   'P 1'
#
loop_
_entity.id
_entity.type
_entity.pdbx_description
1 polymer ?
#
loop_
_entity_poly.entity_id
_entity_poly.type
_entity_poly.pdbx_seq_one_letter_code
_entity_poly.pdbx_strand_id
1 'polypeptide(L)'
;MHSDQQAFERLRDQARQARSLGHYGQAARLERQAAEWAKSLGLAASQARALLWEGYSLRLAGEDDLALAALLQVASEQLAAADPADVFGALTAIVHISLERKPACFCRALLEQARRYLADHARPWTAPLDFLAGELAYRQGDFTTAQDWHDRAWAAWRDEYPRLTPATHRWALCRMAFRRHDLVALEDQVARLSDCQPVVRLERQLVQRAQLLRWRAWQASGDAQASPAPVTEALALLSGRDATESRDNGARSEAMRALALIGRWDAVDAIGSQQEQPATDFETALLLGDLALARARATAGLPAEDDDYGAGSDEAGSLAVAAPEAARYYRAALALAMAEDERLETSWHGHLVRQRLARLAPTSNHDAPGP
;
A
#
# COMPACT_ATOMS: atom_id res chain seq x y z
N MET A 1 -10.96 18.24 -39.96
CA MET A 1 -11.18 16.82 -39.60
C MET A 1 -9.90 15.98 -39.64
N HIS A 2 -9.25 15.72 -40.80
CA HIS A 2 -8.05 14.84 -40.82
C HIS A 2 -6.84 15.44 -40.07
N SER A 3 -6.63 16.76 -40.18
CA SER A 3 -5.57 17.48 -39.43
C SER A 3 -5.83 17.49 -37.92
N ASP A 4 -7.10 17.58 -37.50
CA ASP A 4 -7.48 17.65 -36.08
C ASP A 4 -7.34 16.28 -35.40
N GLN A 5 -7.67 15.20 -36.12
CA GLN A 5 -7.47 13.83 -35.63
C GLN A 5 -5.99 13.49 -35.48
N GLN A 6 -5.15 13.84 -36.46
CA GLN A 6 -3.70 13.62 -36.35
C GLN A 6 -3.07 14.40 -35.19
N ALA A 7 -3.56 15.61 -34.91
CA ALA A 7 -3.04 16.41 -33.83
C ALA A 7 -3.51 15.90 -32.45
N PHE A 8 -4.74 15.39 -32.34
CA PHE A 8 -5.22 14.65 -31.18
C PHE A 8 -4.37 13.39 -30.90
N GLU A 9 -4.10 12.58 -31.92
CA GLU A 9 -3.26 11.38 -31.80
C GLU A 9 -1.83 11.72 -31.36
N ARG A 10 -1.25 12.80 -31.90
CA ARG A 10 0.08 13.29 -31.48
C ARG A 10 0.11 13.70 -30.00
N LEU A 11 -0.91 14.38 -29.49
CA LEU A 11 -0.98 14.72 -28.06
C LEU A 11 -1.02 13.47 -27.18
N ARG A 12 -1.81 12.47 -27.59
CA ARG A 12 -1.92 11.18 -26.90
C ARG A 12 -0.60 10.40 -26.92
N ASP A 13 0.15 10.46 -28.01
CA ASP A 13 1.48 9.85 -28.12
C ASP A 13 2.51 10.52 -27.20
N GLN A 14 2.52 11.85 -27.18
CA GLN A 14 3.36 12.61 -26.27
C GLN A 14 3.01 12.32 -24.80
N ALA A 15 1.73 12.18 -24.47
CA ALA A 15 1.30 11.80 -23.13
C ALA A 15 1.80 10.39 -22.74
N ARG A 16 1.72 9.43 -23.67
CA ARG A 16 2.27 8.07 -23.46
C ARG A 16 3.77 8.09 -23.25
N GLN A 17 4.50 8.85 -24.05
CA GLN A 17 5.95 9.00 -23.92
C GLN A 17 6.34 9.66 -22.59
N ALA A 18 5.63 10.72 -22.19
CA ALA A 18 5.84 11.38 -20.91
C ALA A 18 5.62 10.38 -19.75
N ARG A 19 4.56 9.54 -19.80
CA ARG A 19 4.36 8.47 -18.80
C ARG A 19 5.49 7.46 -18.77
N SER A 20 5.97 6.99 -19.93
CA SER A 20 7.06 6.01 -19.97
C SER A 20 8.39 6.56 -19.42
N LEU A 21 8.55 7.88 -19.44
CA LEU A 21 9.70 8.58 -18.86
C LEU A 21 9.47 9.02 -17.40
N GLY A 22 8.34 8.66 -16.80
CA GLY A 22 8.00 9.04 -15.42
C GLY A 22 7.57 10.50 -15.24
N HIS A 23 7.35 11.26 -16.32
CA HIS A 23 6.91 12.65 -16.26
C HIS A 23 5.38 12.75 -16.11
N TYR A 24 4.85 12.24 -14.99
CA TYR A 24 3.42 12.05 -14.79
C TYR A 24 2.60 13.35 -14.79
N GLY A 25 3.14 14.43 -14.20
CA GLY A 25 2.49 15.75 -14.25
C GLY A 25 2.40 16.33 -15.66
N GLN A 26 3.41 16.09 -16.51
CA GLN A 26 3.35 16.48 -17.92
C GLN A 26 2.34 15.63 -18.69
N ALA A 27 2.34 14.31 -18.47
CA ALA A 27 1.37 13.41 -19.09
C ALA A 27 -0.07 13.80 -18.75
N ALA A 28 -0.36 14.14 -17.48
CA ALA A 28 -1.68 14.60 -17.06
C ALA A 28 -2.13 15.85 -17.81
N ARG A 29 -1.25 16.86 -17.96
CA ARG A 29 -1.58 18.07 -18.72
C ARG A 29 -1.89 17.80 -20.20
N LEU A 30 -1.12 16.91 -20.83
CA LEU A 30 -1.35 16.53 -22.22
C LEU A 30 -2.67 15.76 -22.40
N GLU A 31 -3.01 14.89 -21.44
CA GLU A 31 -4.30 14.17 -21.47
C GLU A 31 -5.50 15.10 -21.22
N ARG A 32 -5.37 16.10 -20.33
CA ARG A 32 -6.40 17.15 -20.16
C ARG A 32 -6.66 17.91 -21.45
N GLN A 33 -5.60 18.32 -22.16
CA GLN A 33 -5.72 18.98 -23.46
C GLN A 33 -6.39 18.06 -24.49
N ALA A 34 -6.03 16.79 -24.53
CA ALA A 34 -6.66 15.81 -25.40
C ALA A 34 -8.16 15.64 -25.08
N ALA A 35 -8.54 15.63 -23.79
CA ALA A 35 -9.93 15.53 -23.35
C ALA A 35 -10.76 16.76 -23.77
N GLU A 36 -10.22 17.97 -23.58
CA GLU A 36 -10.87 19.22 -23.99
C GLU A 36 -11.08 19.26 -25.52
N TRP A 37 -10.08 18.79 -26.27
CA TRP A 37 -10.20 18.72 -27.72
C TRP A 37 -11.24 17.68 -28.16
N ALA A 38 -11.20 16.48 -27.60
CA ALA A 38 -12.19 15.44 -27.87
C ALA A 38 -13.63 15.91 -27.55
N LYS A 39 -13.81 16.67 -26.46
CA LYS A 39 -15.08 17.31 -26.12
C LYS A 39 -15.54 18.28 -27.21
N SER A 40 -14.66 19.16 -27.69
CA SER A 40 -15.00 20.12 -28.75
C SER A 40 -15.38 19.45 -30.08
N LEU A 41 -14.87 18.23 -30.31
CA LEU A 41 -15.16 17.41 -31.49
C LEU A 41 -16.36 16.47 -31.30
N GLY A 42 -17.01 16.47 -30.13
CA GLY A 42 -18.13 15.57 -29.81
C GLY A 42 -17.74 14.10 -29.66
N LEU A 43 -16.45 13.80 -29.40
CA LEU A 43 -15.91 12.45 -29.30
C LEU A 43 -15.92 11.94 -27.84
N ALA A 44 -17.11 11.59 -27.33
CA ALA A 44 -17.31 11.22 -25.93
C ALA A 44 -16.41 10.06 -25.46
N ALA A 45 -16.23 9.01 -26.27
CA ALA A 45 -15.37 7.87 -25.93
C ALA A 45 -13.89 8.28 -25.81
N SER A 46 -13.41 9.11 -26.73
CA SER A 46 -12.04 9.64 -26.70
C SER A 46 -11.83 10.59 -25.52
N GLN A 47 -12.84 11.40 -25.18
CA GLN A 47 -12.82 12.27 -24.01
C GLN A 47 -12.74 11.45 -22.71
N ALA A 48 -13.60 10.44 -22.54
CA ALA A 48 -13.60 9.56 -21.37
C ALA A 48 -12.24 8.88 -21.20
N ARG A 49 -11.68 8.34 -22.28
CA ARG A 49 -10.35 7.72 -22.28
C ARG A 49 -9.25 8.71 -21.90
N ALA A 50 -9.27 9.93 -22.43
CA ALA A 50 -8.29 10.95 -22.09
C ALA A 50 -8.35 11.33 -20.60
N LEU A 51 -9.55 11.58 -20.06
CA LEU A 51 -9.76 11.87 -18.65
C LEU A 51 -9.36 10.71 -17.72
N LEU A 52 -9.60 9.45 -18.12
CA LEU A 52 -9.14 8.28 -17.37
C LEU A 52 -7.61 8.27 -17.24
N TRP A 53 -6.92 8.49 -18.36
CA TRP A 53 -5.46 8.49 -18.40
C TRP A 53 -4.86 9.73 -17.73
N GLU A 54 -5.54 10.87 -17.75
CA GLU A 54 -5.22 12.03 -16.91
C GLU A 54 -5.28 11.65 -15.44
N GLY A 55 -6.39 11.05 -14.99
CA GLY A 55 -6.59 10.61 -13.61
C GLY A 55 -5.49 9.66 -13.12
N TYR A 56 -5.14 8.65 -13.91
CA TYR A 56 -4.02 7.76 -13.59
C TYR A 56 -2.68 8.50 -13.52
N SER A 57 -2.43 9.46 -14.41
CA SER A 57 -1.19 10.22 -14.43
C SER A 57 -1.10 11.15 -13.21
N LEU A 58 -2.19 11.85 -12.86
CA LEU A 58 -2.27 12.70 -11.66
C LEU A 58 -2.04 11.89 -10.39
N ARG A 59 -2.65 10.69 -10.32
CA ARG A 59 -2.45 9.77 -9.19
C ARG A 59 -0.98 9.39 -9.04
N LEU A 60 -0.30 9.02 -10.13
CA LEU A 60 1.14 8.70 -10.09
C LEU A 60 2.00 9.92 -9.74
N ALA A 61 1.55 11.13 -10.07
CA ALA A 61 2.18 12.38 -9.67
C ALA A 61 1.93 12.78 -8.19
N GLY A 62 1.08 12.06 -7.45
CA GLY A 62 0.72 12.37 -6.06
C GLY A 62 -0.45 13.37 -5.90
N GLU A 63 -1.08 13.78 -7.01
CA GLU A 63 -2.14 14.79 -7.06
C GLU A 63 -3.53 14.14 -6.92
N ASP A 64 -3.81 13.52 -5.78
CA ASP A 64 -5.01 12.67 -5.58
C ASP A 64 -6.34 13.39 -5.75
N ASP A 65 -6.45 14.63 -5.28
CA ASP A 65 -7.71 15.37 -5.36
C ASP A 65 -8.02 15.75 -6.82
N LEU A 66 -6.99 16.11 -7.59
CA LEU A 66 -7.11 16.35 -9.03
C LEU A 66 -7.41 15.05 -9.78
N ALA A 67 -6.77 13.93 -9.39
CA ALA A 67 -7.03 12.62 -9.96
C ALA A 67 -8.50 12.23 -9.77
N LEU A 68 -9.03 12.35 -8.55
CA LEU A 68 -10.44 12.10 -8.24
C LEU A 68 -11.36 12.98 -9.09
N ALA A 69 -11.05 14.28 -9.23
CA ALA A 69 -11.86 15.19 -10.04
C ALA A 69 -11.91 14.78 -11.52
N ALA A 70 -10.81 14.31 -12.10
CA ALA A 70 -10.78 13.80 -13.47
C ALA A 70 -11.55 12.48 -13.61
N LEU A 71 -11.36 11.54 -12.69
CA LEU A 71 -12.01 10.22 -12.73
C LEU A 71 -13.53 10.31 -12.50
N LEU A 72 -13.99 11.20 -11.62
CA LEU A 72 -15.41 11.45 -11.40
C LEU A 72 -16.11 12.01 -12.65
N GLN A 73 -15.40 12.76 -13.50
CA GLN A 73 -15.95 13.18 -14.80
C GLN A 73 -16.18 11.98 -15.72
N VAL A 74 -15.28 11.01 -15.74
CA VAL A 74 -15.45 9.76 -16.51
C VAL A 74 -16.66 8.96 -16.01
N ALA A 75 -16.81 8.85 -14.70
CA ALA A 75 -17.90 8.12 -14.06
C ALA A 75 -19.25 8.88 -14.06
N SER A 76 -19.31 10.08 -14.63
CA SER A 76 -20.54 10.89 -14.69
C SER A 76 -21.52 10.36 -15.74
N GLU A 77 -22.81 10.63 -15.53
CA GLU A 77 -23.88 10.23 -16.46
C GLU A 77 -23.66 10.75 -17.90
N GLN A 78 -23.00 11.90 -18.05
CA GLN A 78 -22.71 12.52 -19.34
C GLN A 78 -21.75 11.68 -20.20
N LEU A 79 -20.86 10.93 -19.56
CA LEU A 79 -19.91 10.04 -20.22
C LEU A 79 -20.24 8.55 -20.00
N ALA A 80 -21.37 8.25 -19.35
CA ALA A 80 -21.77 6.87 -19.05
C ALA A 80 -22.06 6.03 -20.31
N ALA A 81 -22.37 6.67 -21.45
CA ALA A 81 -22.52 6.00 -22.75
C ALA A 81 -21.17 5.76 -23.48
N ALA A 82 -20.04 6.16 -22.89
CA ALA A 82 -18.71 5.85 -23.40
C ALA A 82 -18.36 4.36 -23.22
N ASP A 83 -17.13 3.99 -23.56
CA ASP A 83 -16.64 2.62 -23.42
C ASP A 83 -16.80 2.13 -21.96
N PRO A 84 -17.57 1.05 -21.72
CA PRO A 84 -17.78 0.55 -20.36
C PRO A 84 -16.50 0.14 -19.64
N ALA A 85 -15.45 -0.21 -20.39
CA ALA A 85 -14.13 -0.48 -19.85
C ALA A 85 -13.53 0.79 -19.22
N ASP A 86 -13.59 1.93 -19.90
CA ASP A 86 -13.00 3.18 -19.43
C ASP A 86 -13.74 3.70 -18.17
N VAL A 87 -15.07 3.59 -18.14
CA VAL A 87 -15.89 3.95 -16.96
C VAL A 87 -15.60 3.03 -15.77
N PHE A 88 -15.53 1.72 -16.00
CA PHE A 88 -15.19 0.77 -14.95
C PHE A 88 -13.75 0.95 -14.44
N GLY A 89 -12.80 1.25 -15.33
CA GLY A 89 -11.44 1.64 -14.98
C GLY A 89 -11.40 2.88 -14.08
N ALA A 90 -12.26 3.88 -14.33
CA ALA A 90 -12.38 5.05 -13.47
C ALA A 90 -12.97 4.71 -12.10
N LEU A 91 -14.03 3.89 -12.04
CA LEU A 91 -14.66 3.47 -10.78
C LEU A 91 -13.67 2.72 -9.87
N THR A 92 -12.92 1.76 -10.42
CA THR A 92 -11.88 1.04 -9.67
C THR A 92 -10.77 1.96 -9.16
N ALA A 93 -10.36 2.96 -9.96
CA ALA A 93 -9.38 3.94 -9.57
C ALA A 93 -9.88 4.86 -8.43
N ILE A 94 -11.14 5.32 -8.52
CA ILE A 94 -11.78 6.14 -7.49
C ILE A 94 -11.84 5.38 -6.17
N VAL A 95 -12.27 4.11 -6.19
CA VAL A 95 -12.30 3.25 -5.00
C VAL A 95 -10.90 3.15 -4.40
N HIS A 96 -9.88 2.84 -5.22
CA HIS A 96 -8.52 2.71 -4.72
C HIS A 96 -8.00 3.99 -4.06
N ILE A 97 -8.19 5.16 -4.68
CA ILE A 97 -7.77 6.44 -4.07
C ILE A 97 -8.57 6.69 -2.77
N SER A 98 -9.86 6.34 -2.77
CA SER A 98 -10.73 6.54 -1.62
C SER A 98 -10.32 5.70 -0.42
N LEU A 99 -9.80 4.48 -0.61
CA LEU A 99 -9.32 3.63 0.49
C LEU A 99 -8.24 4.30 1.36
N GLU A 100 -7.44 5.19 0.78
CA GLU A 100 -6.36 5.90 1.47
C GLU A 100 -6.86 7.04 2.38
N ARG A 101 -8.04 7.63 2.09
CA ARG A 101 -8.45 8.89 2.74
C ARG A 101 -9.92 8.98 3.18
N LYS A 102 -10.80 8.12 2.67
CA LYS A 102 -12.24 8.20 2.89
C LYS A 102 -12.71 7.18 3.93
N PRO A 103 -13.87 7.42 4.57
CA PRO A 103 -14.46 6.46 5.49
C PRO A 103 -14.77 5.11 4.83
N ALA A 104 -14.79 4.03 5.62
CA ALA A 104 -15.10 2.67 5.14
C ALA A 104 -16.50 2.58 4.52
N CYS A 105 -17.51 3.22 5.12
CA CYS A 105 -18.86 3.27 4.56
C CYS A 105 -18.90 3.85 3.14
N PHE A 106 -18.12 4.90 2.88
CA PHE A 106 -18.01 5.50 1.55
C PHE A 106 -17.35 4.54 0.56
N CYS A 107 -16.27 3.87 0.96
CA CYS A 107 -15.59 2.89 0.12
C CYS A 107 -16.50 1.69 -0.22
N ARG A 108 -17.29 1.20 0.74
CA ARG A 108 -18.29 0.15 0.51
C ARG A 108 -19.38 0.61 -0.47
N ALA A 109 -19.87 1.84 -0.34
CA ALA A 109 -20.86 2.40 -1.26
C ALA A 109 -20.33 2.50 -2.70
N LEU A 110 -19.07 2.90 -2.88
CA LEU A 110 -18.43 2.93 -4.20
C LEU A 110 -18.21 1.53 -4.78
N LEU A 111 -17.79 0.55 -3.96
CA LEU A 111 -17.68 -0.84 -4.37
C LEU A 111 -19.03 -1.38 -4.85
N GLU A 112 -20.11 -1.10 -4.12
CA GLU A 112 -21.48 -1.51 -4.49
C GLU A 112 -21.96 -0.80 -5.77
N GLN A 113 -21.65 0.48 -5.94
CA GLN A 113 -21.92 1.19 -7.19
C GLN A 113 -21.19 0.54 -8.38
N ALA A 114 -19.92 0.18 -8.23
CA ALA A 114 -19.17 -0.47 -9.28
C ALA A 114 -19.68 -1.89 -9.59
N ARG A 115 -20.12 -2.65 -8.57
CA ARG A 115 -20.75 -3.96 -8.76
C ARG A 115 -22.05 -3.86 -9.55
N ARG A 116 -22.92 -2.89 -9.20
CA ARG A 116 -24.15 -2.61 -9.96
C ARG A 116 -23.85 -2.22 -11.40
N TYR A 117 -22.84 -1.36 -11.62
CA TYR A 117 -22.40 -0.99 -12.97
C TYR A 117 -22.03 -2.21 -13.83
N LEU A 118 -21.26 -3.16 -13.28
CA LEU A 118 -20.91 -4.40 -13.98
C LEU A 118 -22.14 -5.26 -14.29
N ALA A 119 -23.09 -5.36 -13.36
CA ALA A 119 -24.32 -6.11 -13.54
C ALA A 119 -25.19 -5.52 -14.66
N ASP A 120 -25.39 -4.20 -14.66
CA ASP A 120 -26.18 -3.48 -15.67
C ASP A 120 -25.59 -3.63 -17.09
N HIS A 121 -24.26 -3.73 -17.19
CA HIS A 121 -23.54 -3.88 -18.47
C HIS A 121 -23.18 -5.34 -18.81
N ALA A 122 -23.62 -6.32 -17.99
CA ALA A 122 -23.33 -7.75 -18.13
C ALA A 122 -21.83 -8.06 -18.31
N ARG A 123 -20.96 -7.39 -17.54
CA ARG A 123 -19.50 -7.54 -17.63
C ARG A 123 -18.96 -8.50 -16.54
N PRO A 124 -18.04 -9.42 -16.88
CA PRO A 124 -17.53 -10.42 -15.94
C PRO A 124 -16.32 -9.94 -15.10
N TRP A 125 -16.00 -8.64 -15.09
CA TRP A 125 -14.78 -8.09 -14.50
C TRP A 125 -14.85 -7.91 -12.98
N THR A 126 -15.21 -8.95 -12.25
CA THR A 126 -15.41 -8.87 -10.78
C THR A 126 -14.09 -8.84 -9.99
N ALA A 127 -13.03 -9.43 -10.54
CA ALA A 127 -11.74 -9.59 -9.84
C ALA A 127 -11.16 -8.28 -9.28
N PRO A 128 -11.15 -7.13 -10.00
CA PRO A 128 -10.68 -5.87 -9.42
C PRO A 128 -11.49 -5.36 -8.23
N LEU A 129 -12.81 -5.57 -8.23
CA LEU A 129 -13.66 -5.15 -7.11
C LEU A 129 -13.50 -6.06 -5.89
N ASP A 130 -13.34 -7.36 -6.12
CA ASP A 130 -13.05 -8.31 -5.04
C ASP A 130 -11.65 -8.03 -4.46
N PHE A 131 -10.66 -7.68 -5.28
CA PHE A 131 -9.35 -7.23 -4.80
C PHE A 131 -9.44 -5.98 -3.91
N LEU A 132 -10.18 -4.96 -4.34
CA LEU A 132 -10.36 -3.71 -3.58
C LEU A 132 -11.18 -3.91 -2.30
N ALA A 133 -12.13 -4.87 -2.28
CA ALA A 133 -12.82 -5.27 -1.07
C ALA A 133 -11.85 -5.93 -0.07
N GLY A 134 -10.92 -6.76 -0.55
CA GLY A 134 -9.83 -7.32 0.27
C GLY A 134 -8.90 -6.24 0.82
N GLU A 135 -8.55 -5.24 0.02
CA GLU A 135 -7.76 -4.08 0.47
C GLU A 135 -8.44 -3.25 1.56
N LEU A 136 -9.78 -3.14 1.54
CA LEU A 136 -10.55 -2.52 2.61
C LEU A 136 -10.49 -3.37 3.88
N ALA A 137 -10.78 -4.66 3.80
CA ALA A 137 -10.74 -5.58 4.94
C ALA A 137 -9.34 -5.63 5.57
N TYR A 138 -8.29 -5.62 4.76
CA TYR A 138 -6.91 -5.55 5.23
C TYR A 138 -6.65 -4.31 6.08
N ARG A 139 -7.09 -3.14 5.62
CA ARG A 139 -6.96 -1.87 6.36
C ARG A 139 -7.78 -1.86 7.65
N GLN A 140 -8.88 -2.60 7.68
CA GLN A 140 -9.68 -2.78 8.89
C GLN A 140 -9.04 -3.74 9.91
N GLY A 141 -7.95 -4.43 9.55
CA GLY A 141 -7.33 -5.46 10.36
C GLY A 141 -8.07 -6.81 10.33
N ASP A 142 -9.08 -6.97 9.46
CA ASP A 142 -9.78 -8.24 9.26
C ASP A 142 -9.07 -9.08 8.19
N PHE A 143 -7.97 -9.71 8.62
CA PHE A 143 -7.11 -10.49 7.72
C PHE A 143 -7.73 -11.80 7.24
N THR A 144 -8.79 -12.29 7.89
CA THR A 144 -9.53 -13.46 7.41
C THR A 144 -10.43 -13.06 6.25
N THR A 145 -11.26 -12.03 6.43
CA THR A 145 -12.11 -11.51 5.34
C THR A 145 -11.27 -11.00 4.16
N ALA A 146 -10.13 -10.35 4.44
CA ALA A 146 -9.22 -9.90 3.39
C ALA A 146 -8.68 -11.06 2.53
N GLN A 147 -8.28 -12.16 3.18
CA GLN A 147 -7.83 -13.38 2.49
C GLN A 147 -8.93 -13.94 1.57
N ASP A 148 -10.15 -14.10 2.09
CA ASP A 148 -11.27 -14.64 1.32
C ASP A 148 -11.55 -13.80 0.06
N TRP A 149 -11.52 -12.48 0.20
CA TRP A 149 -11.67 -11.57 -0.94
C TRP A 149 -10.54 -11.67 -1.95
N HIS A 150 -9.29 -11.73 -1.49
CA HIS A 150 -8.13 -11.84 -2.38
C HIS A 150 -8.08 -13.19 -3.12
N ASP A 151 -8.47 -14.29 -2.47
CA ASP A 151 -8.58 -15.60 -3.10
C ASP A 151 -9.67 -15.63 -4.15
N ARG A 152 -10.84 -15.06 -3.85
CA ARG A 152 -11.92 -14.88 -4.84
C ARG A 152 -11.47 -14.04 -6.03
N ALA A 153 -10.79 -12.92 -5.77
CA ALA A 153 -10.28 -12.05 -6.81
C ALA A 153 -9.27 -12.78 -7.71
N TRP A 154 -8.39 -13.60 -7.14
CA TRP A 154 -7.44 -14.42 -7.88
C TRP A 154 -8.13 -15.52 -8.70
N ALA A 155 -9.14 -16.21 -8.15
CA ALA A 155 -9.88 -17.24 -8.86
C ALA A 155 -10.64 -16.70 -10.09
N ALA A 156 -11.15 -15.47 -9.97
CA ALA A 156 -11.84 -14.76 -11.04
C ALA A 156 -10.89 -14.01 -12.00
N TRP A 157 -9.59 -13.94 -11.69
CA TRP A 157 -8.62 -13.16 -12.46
C TRP A 157 -8.48 -13.67 -13.90
N ARG A 158 -8.30 -12.72 -14.83
CA ARG A 158 -8.06 -12.93 -16.25
C ARG A 158 -7.02 -11.91 -16.71
N ASP A 159 -6.20 -12.28 -17.70
CA ASP A 159 -5.25 -11.37 -18.34
C ASP A 159 -5.96 -10.42 -19.35
N GLU A 160 -7.01 -9.77 -18.88
CA GLU A 160 -7.90 -8.92 -19.66
C GLU A 160 -8.09 -7.56 -18.98
N TYR A 161 -8.52 -6.56 -19.74
CA TYR A 161 -8.78 -5.24 -19.20
C TYR A 161 -10.11 -5.20 -18.40
N PRO A 162 -10.18 -4.47 -17.26
CA PRO A 162 -9.10 -3.72 -16.60
C PRO A 162 -8.10 -4.62 -15.88
N ARG A 163 -6.82 -4.38 -16.17
CA ARG A 163 -5.72 -5.26 -15.78
C ARG A 163 -5.24 -4.94 -14.36
N LEU A 164 -5.44 -5.90 -13.46
CA LEU A 164 -4.56 -6.09 -12.32
C LEU A 164 -3.48 -7.08 -12.72
N THR A 165 -2.21 -6.78 -12.40
CA THR A 165 -1.14 -7.70 -12.76
C THR A 165 -1.11 -8.89 -11.80
N PRO A 166 -0.65 -10.07 -12.25
CA PRO A 166 -0.49 -11.24 -11.37
C PRO A 166 0.36 -10.92 -10.13
N ALA A 167 1.42 -10.13 -10.30
CA ALA A 167 2.29 -9.70 -9.22
C ALA A 167 1.54 -8.90 -8.14
N THR A 168 0.60 -8.04 -8.54
CA THR A 168 -0.21 -7.24 -7.62
C THR A 168 -1.13 -8.13 -6.77
N HIS A 169 -1.78 -9.12 -7.39
CA HIS A 169 -2.60 -10.09 -6.66
C HIS A 169 -1.78 -10.92 -5.68
N ARG A 170 -0.67 -11.50 -6.16
CA ARG A 170 0.20 -12.35 -5.34
C ARG A 170 0.81 -11.60 -4.17
N TRP A 171 1.18 -10.33 -4.38
CA TRP A 171 1.64 -9.45 -3.29
C TRP A 171 0.61 -9.31 -2.15
N ALA A 172 -0.67 -9.17 -2.47
CA ALA A 172 -1.71 -9.12 -1.44
C ALA A 172 -1.76 -10.42 -0.62
N LEU A 173 -1.68 -11.57 -1.28
CA LEU A 173 -1.64 -12.87 -0.59
C LEU A 173 -0.38 -13.05 0.28
N CYS A 174 0.79 -12.58 -0.16
CA CYS A 174 1.99 -12.55 0.68
C CYS A 174 1.77 -11.72 1.96
N ARG A 175 1.18 -10.53 1.84
CA ARG A 175 0.85 -9.69 3.01
C ARG A 175 -0.13 -10.37 3.95
N MET A 176 -1.13 -11.08 3.43
CA MET A 176 -2.09 -11.81 4.28
C MET A 176 -1.41 -12.93 5.05
N ALA A 177 -0.63 -13.77 4.38
CA ALA A 177 0.10 -14.86 5.01
C ALA A 177 1.04 -14.32 6.11
N PHE A 178 1.75 -13.21 5.83
CA PHE A 178 2.58 -12.53 6.82
C PHE A 178 1.77 -12.04 8.03
N ARG A 179 0.65 -11.34 7.82
CA ARG A 179 -0.22 -10.84 8.90
C ARG A 179 -0.85 -11.93 9.74
N ARG A 180 -1.08 -13.11 9.16
CA ARG A 180 -1.66 -14.28 9.82
C ARG A 180 -0.61 -15.16 10.51
N HIS A 181 0.67 -14.80 10.41
CA HIS A 181 1.80 -15.59 10.90
C HIS A 181 1.85 -17.01 10.30
N ASP A 182 1.41 -17.15 9.05
CA ASP A 182 1.44 -18.42 8.31
C ASP A 182 2.68 -18.46 7.42
N LEU A 183 3.78 -18.96 7.98
CA LEU A 183 5.07 -19.02 7.28
C LEU A 183 5.01 -19.92 6.04
N VAL A 184 4.32 -21.07 6.11
CA VAL A 184 4.22 -22.02 5.01
C VAL A 184 3.46 -21.40 3.83
N ALA A 185 2.33 -20.75 4.10
CA ALA A 185 1.59 -20.02 3.07
C ALA A 185 2.41 -18.86 2.49
N LEU A 186 3.16 -18.14 3.33
CA LEU A 186 4.01 -17.03 2.89
C LEU A 186 5.10 -17.50 1.91
N GLU A 187 5.77 -18.62 2.21
CA GLU A 187 6.79 -19.21 1.33
C GLU A 187 6.22 -19.59 -0.04
N ASP A 188 5.07 -20.28 -0.07
CA ASP A 188 4.38 -20.64 -1.31
C ASP A 188 4.02 -19.40 -2.14
N GLN A 189 3.47 -18.35 -1.52
CA GLN A 189 3.10 -17.13 -2.23
C GLN A 189 4.32 -16.35 -2.74
N VAL A 190 5.41 -16.30 -1.97
CA VAL A 190 6.66 -15.65 -2.39
C VAL A 190 7.27 -16.35 -3.60
N ALA A 191 7.26 -17.68 -3.63
CA ALA A 191 7.70 -18.46 -4.79
C ALA A 191 6.85 -18.12 -6.02
N ARG A 192 5.52 -18.18 -5.91
CA ARG A 192 4.59 -17.87 -7.00
C ARG A 192 4.69 -16.41 -7.49
N LEU A 193 4.94 -15.47 -6.59
CA LEU A 193 5.17 -14.07 -6.95
C LEU A 193 6.48 -13.91 -7.73
N SER A 194 7.53 -14.63 -7.35
CA SER A 194 8.81 -14.62 -8.06
C SER A 194 8.68 -15.21 -9.48
N ASP A 195 7.83 -16.22 -9.64
CA ASP A 195 7.54 -16.87 -10.92
C ASP A 195 6.74 -15.99 -11.90
N CYS A 196 6.18 -14.87 -11.44
CA CYS A 196 5.45 -13.92 -12.29
C CYS A 196 6.36 -13.17 -13.28
N GLN A 197 7.68 -13.34 -13.22
CA GLN A 197 8.68 -12.69 -14.09
C GLN A 197 8.48 -11.16 -14.22
N PRO A 198 8.60 -10.41 -13.12
CA PRO A 198 8.29 -8.98 -13.09
C PRO A 198 9.13 -8.16 -14.08
N VAL A 199 8.48 -7.57 -15.08
CA VAL A 199 9.14 -6.75 -16.11
C VAL A 199 9.18 -5.28 -15.70
N VAL A 200 8.12 -4.81 -15.03
CA VAL A 200 8.00 -3.42 -14.61
C VAL A 200 8.65 -3.25 -13.23
N ARG A 201 9.29 -2.09 -13.03
CA ARG A 201 9.96 -1.71 -11.77
C ARG A 201 9.08 -1.95 -10.53
N LEU A 202 7.81 -1.55 -10.57
CA LEU A 202 6.87 -1.76 -9.47
C LEU A 202 6.75 -3.24 -9.09
N GLU A 203 6.61 -4.13 -10.07
CA GLU A 203 6.48 -5.57 -9.82
C GLU A 203 7.76 -6.17 -9.25
N ARG A 204 8.93 -5.67 -9.70
CA ARG A 204 10.22 -6.06 -9.10
C ARG A 204 10.29 -5.65 -7.63
N GLN A 205 9.80 -4.46 -7.29
CA GLN A 205 9.70 -4.03 -5.90
C GLN A 205 8.78 -4.94 -5.10
N LEU A 206 7.63 -5.37 -5.64
CA LEU A 206 6.74 -6.32 -4.96
C LEU A 206 7.44 -7.65 -4.62
N VAL A 207 8.26 -8.18 -5.54
CA VAL A 207 9.06 -9.39 -5.28
C VAL A 207 10.08 -9.14 -4.16
N GLN A 208 10.87 -8.06 -4.24
CA GLN A 208 11.87 -7.72 -3.23
C GLN A 208 11.24 -7.57 -1.85
N ARG A 209 10.10 -6.87 -1.78
CA ARG A 209 9.31 -6.69 -0.57
C ARG A 209 8.81 -8.01 0.02
N ALA A 210 8.32 -8.92 -0.83
CA ALA A 210 7.87 -10.24 -0.38
C ALA A 210 9.03 -11.08 0.18
N GLN A 211 10.23 -10.95 -0.40
CA GLN A 211 11.44 -11.58 0.13
C GLN A 211 11.81 -11.02 1.51
N LEU A 212 11.66 -9.71 1.72
CA LEU A 212 11.84 -9.10 3.06
C LEU A 212 10.81 -9.65 4.06
N LEU A 213 9.53 -9.75 3.70
CA LEU A 213 8.50 -10.33 4.57
C LEU A 213 8.83 -11.79 4.95
N ARG A 214 9.22 -12.62 3.98
CA ARG A 214 9.63 -14.01 4.24
C ARG A 214 10.81 -14.10 5.19
N TRP A 215 11.85 -13.30 4.96
CA TRP A 215 13.02 -13.30 5.83
C TRP A 215 12.69 -12.85 7.26
N ARG A 216 11.89 -11.79 7.40
CA ARG A 216 11.38 -11.31 8.70
C ARG A 216 10.60 -12.39 9.46
N ALA A 217 9.75 -13.13 8.74
CA ALA A 217 9.01 -14.25 9.30
C ALA A 217 9.92 -15.40 9.78
N TRP A 218 10.93 -15.79 9.00
CA TRP A 218 11.92 -16.80 9.42
C TRP A 218 12.68 -16.42 10.68
N GLN A 219 13.12 -15.15 10.77
CA GLN A 219 13.82 -14.65 11.95
C GLN A 219 12.98 -14.82 13.21
N ALA A 220 11.70 -14.46 13.15
CA ALA A 220 10.79 -14.59 14.28
C ALA A 220 10.46 -16.05 14.64
N SER A 221 10.50 -16.98 13.68
CA SER A 221 10.28 -18.41 13.92
C SER A 221 11.48 -19.13 14.56
N GLY A 222 12.63 -18.46 14.71
CA GLY A 222 13.84 -19.05 15.28
C GLY A 222 14.51 -20.11 14.39
N ASP A 223 14.17 -20.14 13.10
CA ASP A 223 14.75 -21.10 12.16
C ASP A 223 16.17 -20.66 11.78
N ALA A 224 17.16 -21.26 12.45
CA ALA A 224 18.58 -20.89 12.38
C ALA A 224 19.25 -21.19 11.01
N GLN A 225 18.53 -21.79 10.05
CA GLN A 225 18.99 -21.96 8.66
C GLN A 225 18.59 -20.79 7.74
N ALA A 226 18.06 -19.69 8.31
CA ALA A 226 17.63 -18.53 7.55
C ALA A 226 18.68 -18.09 6.51
N SER A 227 18.22 -17.99 5.25
CA SER A 227 18.94 -17.38 4.13
C SER A 227 19.64 -16.08 4.58
N PRO A 228 20.84 -15.74 4.03
CA PRO A 228 21.54 -14.52 4.40
C PRO A 228 20.60 -13.31 4.36
N ALA A 229 20.76 -12.40 5.33
CA ALA A 229 19.90 -11.24 5.43
C ALA A 229 19.82 -10.49 4.08
N PRO A 230 18.62 -10.12 3.62
CA PRO A 230 18.39 -9.51 2.30
C PRO A 230 18.79 -8.02 2.28
N VAL A 231 20.05 -7.74 2.67
CA VAL A 231 20.60 -6.39 2.79
C VAL A 231 20.62 -5.69 1.44
N THR A 232 21.00 -6.42 0.39
CA THR A 232 21.07 -5.88 -0.98
C THR A 232 19.69 -5.46 -1.47
N GLU A 233 18.67 -6.29 -1.24
CA GLU A 233 17.28 -6.04 -1.60
C GLU A 233 16.73 -4.84 -0.83
N ALA A 234 16.97 -4.78 0.49
CA ALA A 234 16.55 -3.65 1.32
C ALA A 234 17.21 -2.34 0.86
N LEU A 235 18.52 -2.33 0.64
CA LEU A 235 19.22 -1.14 0.14
C LEU A 235 18.78 -0.74 -1.27
N ALA A 236 18.48 -1.71 -2.14
CA ALA A 236 17.95 -1.44 -3.48
C ALA A 236 16.57 -0.78 -3.45
N LEU A 237 15.67 -1.25 -2.57
CA LEU A 237 14.35 -0.63 -2.36
C LEU A 237 14.47 0.82 -1.86
N LEU A 238 15.49 1.13 -1.07
CA LEU A 238 15.76 2.46 -0.56
C LEU A 238 16.40 3.39 -1.60
N SER A 239 17.34 2.86 -2.37
CA SER A 239 18.09 3.62 -3.38
C SER A 239 17.28 3.86 -4.66
N GLY A 240 16.17 3.14 -4.83
CA GLY A 240 15.40 3.16 -6.06
C GLY A 240 14.81 4.52 -6.42
N ARG A 241 14.70 5.51 -5.53
CA ARG A 241 13.92 6.73 -5.77
C ARG A 241 14.39 7.49 -7.03
N ASP A 242 13.62 7.42 -8.11
CA ASP A 242 13.73 8.41 -9.18
C ASP A 242 13.11 9.70 -8.65
N ALA A 243 13.76 10.85 -8.91
CA ALA A 243 13.30 12.16 -8.44
C ALA A 243 11.86 12.54 -8.89
N THR A 244 11.28 11.74 -9.78
CA THR A 244 9.94 11.90 -10.37
C THR A 244 8.86 11.03 -9.72
N GLU A 245 9.22 10.03 -8.89
CA GLU A 245 8.26 9.18 -8.18
C GLU A 245 7.87 9.80 -6.82
N SER A 246 6.64 10.29 -6.72
CA SER A 246 6.14 10.94 -5.49
C SER A 246 5.65 9.94 -4.42
N ARG A 247 5.34 8.69 -4.75
CA ARG A 247 4.69 7.73 -3.84
C ARG A 247 5.59 6.57 -3.44
N ASP A 248 5.69 6.35 -2.15
CA ASP A 248 6.27 5.15 -1.56
C ASP A 248 5.15 4.14 -1.26
N ASN A 249 5.15 2.99 -1.93
CA ASN A 249 4.12 1.97 -1.77
C ASN A 249 4.30 1.12 -0.49
N GLY A 250 5.04 1.61 0.50
CA GLY A 250 5.44 0.90 1.72
C GLY A 250 6.78 0.15 1.60
N ALA A 251 7.50 0.34 0.49
CA ALA A 251 8.78 -0.32 0.22
C ALA A 251 9.85 0.12 1.24
N ARG A 252 9.87 1.42 1.58
CA ARG A 252 10.83 1.96 2.56
C ARG A 252 10.58 1.42 3.95
N SER A 253 9.34 1.39 4.40
CA SER A 253 8.99 0.90 5.74
C SER A 253 9.45 -0.55 5.94
N GLU A 254 9.23 -1.40 4.94
CA GLU A 254 9.69 -2.80 4.98
C GLU A 254 11.21 -2.92 4.94
N ALA A 255 11.89 -2.13 4.11
CA ALA A 255 13.35 -2.10 4.04
C ALA A 255 13.97 -1.60 5.36
N MET A 256 13.43 -0.55 5.97
CA MET A 256 13.88 -0.01 7.25
C MET A 256 13.70 -1.02 8.38
N ARG A 257 12.55 -1.71 8.44
CA ARG A 257 12.32 -2.79 9.42
C ARG A 257 13.34 -3.92 9.26
N ALA A 258 13.59 -4.38 8.03
CA ALA A 258 14.58 -5.43 7.77
C ALA A 258 16.01 -5.01 8.16
N LEU A 259 16.41 -3.78 7.84
CA LEU A 259 17.74 -3.25 8.19
C LEU A 259 17.92 -3.04 9.70
N ALA A 260 16.87 -2.60 10.40
CA ALA A 260 16.89 -2.45 11.86
C ALA A 260 17.09 -3.80 12.56
N LEU A 261 16.43 -4.87 12.08
CA LEU A 261 16.56 -6.22 12.66
C LEU A 261 17.98 -6.79 12.59
N ILE A 262 18.79 -6.34 11.63
CA ILE A 262 20.21 -6.74 11.50
C ILE A 262 21.19 -5.66 12.02
N GLY A 263 20.68 -4.63 12.69
CA GLY A 263 21.51 -3.58 13.30
C GLY A 263 22.18 -2.62 12.32
N ARG A 264 21.69 -2.49 11.07
CA ARG A 264 22.25 -1.56 10.06
C ARG A 264 21.73 -0.12 10.26
N TRP A 265 21.96 0.41 11.45
CA TRP A 265 21.41 1.70 11.89
C TRP A 265 21.89 2.90 11.06
N ASP A 266 23.12 2.89 10.55
CA ASP A 266 23.62 3.98 9.69
C ASP A 266 22.74 4.17 8.43
N ALA A 267 22.27 3.07 7.85
CA ALA A 267 21.39 3.11 6.69
C ALA A 267 19.99 3.59 7.07
N VAL A 268 19.47 3.17 8.24
CA VAL A 268 18.18 3.61 8.79
C VAL A 268 18.19 5.12 9.08
N ASP A 269 19.25 5.62 9.73
CA ASP A 269 19.42 7.03 10.11
C ASP A 269 19.59 7.95 8.90
N ALA A 270 20.32 7.51 7.86
CA ALA A 270 20.49 8.27 6.62
C ALA A 270 19.15 8.58 5.95
N ILE A 271 18.15 7.71 6.13
CA ILE A 271 16.79 7.90 5.60
C ILE A 271 15.93 8.71 6.55
N GLY A 272 16.01 8.42 7.86
CA GLY A 272 15.29 9.17 8.89
C GLY A 272 15.64 10.66 8.85
N SER A 273 16.89 11.00 8.57
CA SER A 273 17.37 12.38 8.41
C SER A 273 16.74 13.11 7.21
N GLN A 274 16.21 12.39 6.22
CA GLN A 274 15.47 12.98 5.09
C GLN A 274 13.98 13.21 5.40
N GLN A 275 13.48 12.69 6.53
CA GLN A 275 12.13 12.93 7.05
C GLN A 275 12.19 14.00 8.16
N GLU A 276 12.49 15.24 7.79
CA GLU A 276 12.55 16.37 8.74
C GLU A 276 11.17 16.81 9.27
N GLN A 277 10.07 16.24 8.77
CA GLN A 277 8.70 16.60 9.16
C GLN A 277 8.13 15.66 10.23
N PRO A 278 7.31 16.17 11.17
CA PRO A 278 6.61 15.33 12.14
C PRO A 278 5.75 14.28 11.43
N ALA A 279 5.67 13.07 11.98
CA ALA A 279 4.83 12.01 11.43
C ALA A 279 3.36 12.48 11.42
N THR A 280 2.84 12.77 10.23
CA THR A 280 1.46 13.24 10.03
C THR A 280 0.47 12.11 9.83
N ASP A 281 0.96 10.90 9.55
CA ASP A 281 0.16 9.70 9.32
C ASP A 281 0.50 8.58 10.32
N PHE A 282 -0.48 7.70 10.52
CA PHE A 282 -0.41 6.60 11.48
C PHE A 282 0.75 5.63 11.21
N GLU A 283 0.93 5.21 9.95
CA GLU A 283 1.93 4.22 9.56
C GLU A 283 3.36 4.71 9.82
N THR A 284 3.63 5.98 9.50
CA THR A 284 4.92 6.62 9.78
C THR A 284 5.16 6.73 11.29
N ALA A 285 4.17 7.15 12.07
CA ALA A 285 4.32 7.27 13.52
C ALA A 285 4.55 5.90 14.19
N LEU A 286 3.84 4.86 13.73
CA LEU A 286 4.03 3.48 14.19
C LEU A 286 5.42 2.95 13.83
N LEU A 287 5.86 3.15 12.57
CA LEU A 287 7.19 2.75 12.12
C LEU A 287 8.31 3.38 12.97
N LEU A 288 8.22 4.69 13.24
CA LEU A 288 9.22 5.37 14.07
C LEU A 288 9.25 4.82 15.50
N GLY A 289 8.08 4.48 16.06
CA GLY A 289 7.99 3.79 17.35
C GLY A 289 8.67 2.43 17.35
N ASP A 290 8.39 1.60 16.34
CA ASP A 290 8.99 0.26 16.21
C ASP A 290 10.51 0.33 15.99
N LEU A 291 10.99 1.28 15.19
CA LEU A 291 12.44 1.50 14.99
C LEU A 291 13.13 1.98 16.27
N ALA A 292 12.52 2.91 17.01
CA ALA A 292 13.05 3.37 18.29
C ALA A 292 13.08 2.24 19.33
N LEU A 293 12.07 1.36 19.33
CA LEU A 293 12.03 0.19 20.20
C LEU A 293 13.13 -0.82 19.83
N ALA A 294 13.29 -1.13 18.55
CA ALA A 294 14.35 -2.00 18.08
C ALA A 294 15.75 -1.46 18.43
N ARG A 295 15.96 -0.14 18.36
CA ARG A 295 17.21 0.51 18.78
C ARG A 295 17.44 0.41 20.29
N ALA A 296 16.39 0.58 21.09
CA ALA A 296 16.47 0.40 22.54
C ALA A 296 16.84 -1.05 22.91
N ARG A 297 16.23 -2.06 22.26
CA ARG A 297 16.59 -3.48 22.42
C ARG A 297 18.07 -3.72 22.11
N ALA A 298 18.53 -3.25 20.95
CA ALA A 298 19.94 -3.37 20.55
C ALA A 298 20.90 -2.71 21.56
N THR A 299 20.56 -1.54 22.09
CA THR A 299 21.39 -0.83 23.09
C THR A 299 21.42 -1.57 24.43
N ALA A 300 20.32 -2.22 24.80
CA ALA A 300 20.21 -3.05 26.00
C ALA A 300 20.81 -4.46 25.83
N GLY A 301 21.31 -4.81 24.64
CA GLY A 301 21.82 -6.16 24.35
C GLY A 301 20.73 -7.24 24.26
N LEU A 302 19.47 -6.83 24.07
CA LEU A 302 18.33 -7.73 23.92
C LEU A 302 18.23 -8.24 22.46
N PRO A 303 17.62 -9.42 22.24
CA PRO A 303 17.41 -9.94 20.89
C PRO A 303 16.64 -8.96 20.00
N ALA A 304 16.96 -8.97 18.70
CA ALA A 304 16.17 -8.25 17.71
C ALA A 304 14.83 -8.96 17.51
N GLU A 305 13.73 -8.23 17.60
CA GLU A 305 12.39 -8.74 17.38
C GLU A 305 11.66 -7.90 16.34
N ASP A 306 10.92 -8.57 15.46
CA ASP A 306 10.01 -7.90 14.54
C ASP A 306 8.66 -7.75 15.22
N ASP A 307 8.36 -6.57 15.77
CA ASP A 307 7.10 -6.35 16.46
C ASP A 307 5.87 -6.60 15.56
N ASP A 308 6.02 -6.46 14.24
CA ASP A 308 4.98 -6.63 13.23
C ASP A 308 4.62 -8.11 12.94
N TYR A 309 5.51 -9.05 13.29
CA TYR A 309 5.35 -10.50 13.05
C TYR A 309 5.55 -11.36 14.32
N GLY A 310 6.29 -10.91 15.32
CA GLY A 310 6.63 -11.68 16.51
C GLY A 310 5.64 -11.49 17.66
N ALA A 311 5.30 -12.59 18.32
CA ALA A 311 4.66 -12.58 19.63
C ALA A 311 5.62 -11.92 20.63
N GLY A 312 5.16 -10.87 21.30
CA GLY A 312 6.00 -10.11 22.24
C GLY A 312 6.53 -11.03 23.32
N SER A 313 7.84 -11.10 23.46
CA SER A 313 8.46 -11.62 24.67
C SER A 313 8.04 -10.75 25.86
N ASP A 314 7.87 -11.37 27.02
CA ASP A 314 7.63 -10.68 28.29
C ASP A 314 8.92 -10.01 28.79
N GLU A 315 9.47 -9.08 28.01
CA GLU A 315 10.69 -8.29 28.32
C GLU A 315 10.36 -6.92 28.97
N ALA A 316 9.14 -6.78 29.50
CA ALA A 316 8.59 -5.53 30.03
C ALA A 316 9.47 -4.87 31.12
N GLY A 317 10.24 -5.66 31.87
CA GLY A 317 11.11 -5.15 32.94
C GLY A 317 12.36 -4.41 32.47
N SER A 318 12.98 -4.82 31.35
CA SER A 318 14.25 -4.25 30.87
C SER A 318 14.06 -3.05 29.92
N LEU A 319 12.92 -2.97 29.23
CA LEU A 319 12.66 -1.95 28.19
C LEU A 319 11.99 -0.68 28.71
N ALA A 320 11.32 -0.72 29.87
CA ALA A 320 10.60 0.43 30.44
C ALA A 320 11.50 1.65 30.72
N VAL A 321 12.78 1.43 31.01
CA VAL A 321 13.77 2.50 31.26
C VAL A 321 14.50 2.91 29.96
N ALA A 322 14.61 1.99 28.99
CA ALA A 322 15.47 2.15 27.82
C ALA A 322 14.78 2.75 26.58
N ALA A 323 13.45 2.85 26.54
CA ALA A 323 12.70 3.22 25.33
C ALA A 323 11.77 4.45 25.45
N PRO A 324 12.17 5.58 26.07
CA PRO A 324 11.31 6.77 26.20
C PRO A 324 10.93 7.37 24.83
N GLU A 325 11.82 7.24 23.84
CA GLU A 325 11.56 7.69 22.48
C GLU A 325 10.50 6.85 21.77
N ALA A 326 10.53 5.52 21.89
CA ALA A 326 9.50 4.65 21.35
C ALA A 326 8.13 4.96 21.96
N ALA A 327 8.07 5.17 23.28
CA ALA A 327 6.84 5.58 23.95
C ALA A 327 6.29 6.93 23.44
N ARG A 328 7.16 7.90 23.13
CA ARG A 328 6.74 9.17 22.53
C ARG A 328 6.08 8.96 21.17
N TYR A 329 6.70 8.17 20.28
CA TYR A 329 6.14 7.87 18.97
C TYR A 329 4.85 7.06 19.05
N TYR A 330 4.77 6.04 19.90
CA TYR A 330 3.53 5.27 20.06
C TYR A 330 2.38 6.10 20.62
N ARG A 331 2.63 7.07 21.52
CA ARG A 331 1.57 7.99 21.96
C ARG A 331 1.07 8.88 20.82
N ALA A 332 1.96 9.36 19.95
CA ALA A 332 1.57 10.09 18.75
C ALA A 332 0.78 9.18 17.78
N ALA A 333 1.23 7.95 17.57
CA ALA A 333 0.55 6.95 16.75
C ALA A 333 -0.83 6.61 17.31
N LEU A 334 -1.03 6.58 18.63
CA LEU A 334 -2.33 6.24 19.24
C LEU A 334 -3.42 7.26 18.88
N ALA A 335 -3.11 8.56 18.88
CA ALA A 335 -4.07 9.58 18.49
C ALA A 335 -4.50 9.43 17.03
N LEU A 336 -3.54 9.13 16.14
CA LEU A 336 -3.79 8.89 14.72
C LEU A 336 -4.54 7.57 14.50
N ALA A 337 -4.21 6.53 15.27
CA ALA A 337 -4.85 5.22 15.24
C ALA A 337 -6.34 5.31 15.59
N MET A 338 -6.71 6.15 16.55
CA MET A 338 -8.12 6.36 16.90
C MET A 338 -8.92 7.01 15.77
N ALA A 339 -8.32 7.99 15.06
CA ALA A 339 -8.94 8.59 13.88
C ALA A 339 -9.05 7.57 12.73
N GLU A 340 -8.06 6.71 12.55
CA GLU A 340 -8.09 5.61 11.57
C GLU A 340 -9.13 4.55 11.91
N ASP A 341 -9.24 4.16 13.19
CA ASP A 341 -10.26 3.24 13.70
C ASP A 341 -11.68 3.79 13.45
N GLU A 342 -11.92 5.08 13.71
CA GLU A 342 -13.19 5.74 13.39
C GLU A 342 -13.46 5.77 11.87
N ARG A 343 -12.46 6.19 11.08
CA ARG A 343 -12.57 6.26 9.61
C ARG A 343 -12.88 4.89 9.01
N LEU A 344 -12.20 3.85 9.48
CA LEU A 344 -12.28 2.49 8.93
C LEU A 344 -13.33 1.63 9.62
N GLU A 345 -14.00 2.14 10.65
CA GLU A 345 -14.99 1.43 11.46
C GLU A 345 -14.41 0.12 12.05
N THR A 346 -13.24 0.23 12.67
CA THR A 346 -12.53 -0.88 13.33
C THR A 346 -11.99 -0.43 14.69
N SER A 347 -11.40 -1.35 15.43
CA SER A 347 -10.64 -1.06 16.67
C SER A 347 -9.20 -1.60 16.61
N TRP A 348 -8.78 -2.04 15.42
CA TRP A 348 -7.53 -2.77 15.23
C TRP A 348 -6.30 -1.87 15.45
N HIS A 349 -6.28 -0.67 14.89
CA HIS A 349 -5.11 0.22 14.94
C HIS A 349 -4.85 0.66 16.37
N GLY A 350 -5.90 1.11 17.07
CA GLY A 350 -5.80 1.53 18.46
C GLY A 350 -5.42 0.38 19.40
N HIS A 351 -5.91 -0.84 19.14
CA HIS A 351 -5.53 -2.02 19.91
C HIS A 351 -4.05 -2.36 19.70
N LEU A 352 -3.57 -2.35 18.45
CA LEU A 352 -2.17 -2.59 18.09
C LEU A 352 -1.23 -1.64 18.84
N VAL A 353 -1.49 -0.33 18.80
CA VAL A 353 -0.64 0.65 19.49
C VAL A 353 -0.69 0.48 21.02
N ARG A 354 -1.88 0.21 21.59
CA ARG A 354 -2.01 -0.07 23.02
C ARG A 354 -1.21 -1.30 23.43
N GLN A 355 -1.19 -2.35 22.61
CA GLN A 355 -0.36 -3.53 22.84
C GLN A 355 1.13 -3.16 22.85
N ARG A 356 1.59 -2.32 21.91
CA ARG A 356 2.99 -1.82 21.90
C ARG A 356 3.32 -1.02 23.16
N LEU A 357 2.46 -0.11 23.58
CA LEU A 357 2.65 0.69 24.79
C LEU A 357 2.67 -0.18 26.05
N ALA A 358 1.84 -1.23 26.12
CA ALA A 358 1.82 -2.14 27.25
C ALA A 358 3.15 -2.89 27.44
N ARG A 359 3.86 -3.22 26.34
CA ARG A 359 5.20 -3.82 26.39
C ARG A 359 6.26 -2.90 27.02
N LEU A 360 6.02 -1.59 27.02
CA LEU A 360 6.92 -0.59 27.60
C LEU A 360 6.57 -0.24 29.05
N ALA A 361 5.44 -0.74 29.57
CA ALA A 361 5.03 -0.46 30.93
C ALA A 361 5.80 -1.36 31.91
N PRO A 362 6.29 -0.83 33.04
CA PRO A 362 6.93 -1.66 34.06
C PRO A 362 5.90 -2.66 34.61
N THR A 363 6.26 -3.94 34.70
CA THR A 363 5.47 -4.94 35.42
C THR A 363 5.45 -4.54 36.88
N SER A 364 4.30 -4.07 37.37
CA SER A 364 4.08 -3.88 38.80
C SER A 364 4.10 -5.25 39.48
N ASN A 365 5.19 -5.56 40.20
CA ASN A 365 5.25 -6.69 41.13
C ASN A 365 4.17 -6.52 42.20
N HIS A 366 2.98 -7.06 41.95
CA HIS A 366 2.08 -7.51 43.01
C HIS A 366 2.44 -8.95 43.31
N ASP A 367 3.33 -9.13 44.29
CA ASP A 367 3.31 -10.21 45.27
C ASP A 367 4.61 -10.15 46.10
N ALA A 368 4.62 -9.24 47.08
CA ALA A 368 5.42 -9.43 48.27
C ALA A 368 4.45 -9.88 49.37
N PRO A 369 4.56 -11.11 49.91
CA PRO A 369 3.79 -11.48 51.08
C PRO A 369 4.28 -10.59 52.24
N GLY A 370 3.34 -9.83 52.82
CA GLY A 370 3.59 -9.04 54.02
C GLY A 370 4.00 -9.92 55.21
N PRO A 371 4.68 -9.30 56.20
CA PRO A 371 5.47 -9.98 57.23
C PRO A 371 4.69 -10.95 58.13
#